data_AF-A0AAD7DMV8-F1
#
_entry.id   AF-A0AAD7DMV8-F1
#
_cell.length_a   1.000
_cell.length_b   1.000
_cell.length_c   1.000
_cell.angle_alpha   90.00
_cell.angle_beta   90.00
_cell.angle_gamma   90.00
#
_symmetry.space_group_name_H-M   'P 1'
#
loop_
_entity.id
_entity.type
_entity.pdbx_description
1 polymer ?
#
loop_
_entity_poly.entity_id
_entity_poly.type
_entity_poly.pdbx_seq_one_letter_code
_entity_poly.pdbx_strand_id
1 'polypeptide(L)'
;MAASSSSGYGLPPHPYLHTSGESFLFIDHLPSHVSEENIKQIFQDPQLRATLSFNRSKNRRKRAEKALATLHLRPIPNLEPPVILKFCTTANLKAFEAPDPAVFPRVIKMLPAGCSEATLYDALRPYGSLYSVRIDPIAGGLVQFWTEDNAQDAEICLVAAQPKMVLQAYDPCSLFCSNISFDLNAAALRTHFTEFGTIISTEIITNLQTGKSRGIGFVTFLLASEASAAMAAMHGAEIQWRSLSVTYRVLKKGSDAKPEPPRRDIPAETKRPTPSPKPTTPSLKPTRPPQTNNEPSTTNKLNITQLNDKIKTLEGLYAAEVEERTAAQAENARLRDELESTKRGLEMAESRLKILQLEADRPLWERAKKKREEDEKAEVARDEQRRRAAELEESRRKMREFQAQEKERKRAAEEAEKAERLRREAEEKARQEKEEQERKARETAERERKAKEAREKREREQRWKAATQAEEARCATRDEQRWGAGAWTPARALERLRLQMDEFDRIKFSEAQPLTFRIIPWPVLTDPLDLDVEQIDWDAVETFFARAKAQMADNVAEYNSLVERVHRMFHPDKWKARGMLLTVMNEGLKDVLETAGNVVAQAMTPLWRKSKGYS
;
A
#
# COMPACT_ATOMS: atom_id res chain seq x y z
N MET A 1 -17.27 28.65 7.84
CA MET A 1 -16.19 29.55 8.27
C MET A 1 -15.23 29.68 7.09
N ALA A 2 -15.18 30.87 6.52
CA ALA A 2 -14.30 31.21 5.41
C ALA A 2 -12.84 30.99 5.81
N ALA A 3 -12.04 30.44 4.90
CA ALA A 3 -10.60 30.30 5.09
C ALA A 3 -10.00 31.70 5.24
N SER A 4 -9.55 31.99 6.46
CA SER A 4 -8.89 33.22 6.84
C SER A 4 -7.63 33.45 6.00
N SER A 5 -7.54 34.66 5.51
CA SER A 5 -6.41 35.21 4.76
C SER A 5 -5.21 35.40 5.68
N SER A 6 -4.06 34.79 5.37
CA SER A 6 -2.75 35.31 5.80
C SER A 6 -1.61 34.72 4.97
N SER A 7 -1.34 35.31 3.80
CA SER A 7 -0.04 35.30 3.13
C SER A 7 -0.18 36.20 1.90
N GLY A 8 0.42 37.39 1.97
CA GLY A 8 0.47 38.36 0.87
C GLY A 8 1.39 37.96 -0.29
N TYR A 9 1.50 36.66 -0.57
CA TYR A 9 2.17 36.14 -1.77
C TYR A 9 1.07 35.66 -2.73
N GLY A 10 0.96 36.30 -3.89
CA GLY A 10 0.04 35.84 -4.94
C GLY A 10 0.29 34.37 -5.26
N LEU A 11 -0.76 33.63 -5.64
CA LEU A 11 -0.67 32.22 -6.06
C LEU A 11 0.55 32.02 -6.96
N PRO A 12 1.39 30.99 -6.71
CA PRO A 12 2.59 30.77 -7.49
C PRO A 12 2.22 30.62 -8.97
N PRO A 13 2.98 31.27 -9.88
CA PRO A 13 2.70 31.18 -11.31
C PRO A 13 2.85 29.74 -11.79
N HIS A 14 2.10 29.40 -12.85
CA HIS A 14 2.22 28.10 -13.49
C HIS A 14 3.68 27.80 -13.86
N PRO A 15 4.20 26.58 -13.62
CA PRO A 15 5.57 26.20 -13.99
C PRO A 15 5.91 26.48 -15.45
N TYR A 16 4.99 26.23 -16.39
CA TYR A 16 5.14 26.61 -17.80
C TYR A 16 5.33 28.10 -18.10
N LEU A 17 4.99 28.99 -17.16
CA LEU A 17 5.07 30.44 -17.31
C LEU A 17 6.16 30.97 -16.36
N HIS A 18 7.41 30.57 -16.59
CA HIS A 18 8.55 31.01 -15.79
C HIS A 18 8.71 32.54 -15.78
N THR A 19 9.48 33.02 -14.79
CA THR A 19 9.59 34.36 -14.22
C THR A 19 10.07 35.50 -15.14
N SER A 20 10.24 35.31 -16.45
CA SER A 20 10.79 36.33 -17.38
C SER A 20 9.77 37.35 -17.90
N GLY A 21 8.49 37.27 -17.50
CA GLY A 21 7.45 38.22 -17.94
C GLY A 21 6.86 37.93 -19.33
N GLU A 22 7.35 36.90 -20.00
CA GLU A 22 6.85 36.47 -21.30
C GLU A 22 5.55 35.67 -21.16
N SER A 23 4.48 36.11 -21.82
CA SER A 23 3.14 35.51 -21.77
C SER A 23 2.85 34.65 -23.01
N PHE A 24 3.89 34.08 -23.62
CA PHE A 24 3.79 33.28 -24.84
C PHE A 24 3.64 31.79 -24.49
N LEU A 25 2.76 31.10 -25.20
CA LEU A 25 2.65 29.64 -25.19
C LEU A 25 3.17 29.13 -26.52
N PHE A 26 4.07 28.16 -26.48
CA PHE A 26 4.55 27.48 -27.68
C PHE A 26 3.73 26.22 -27.89
N ILE A 27 3.32 25.95 -29.14
CA ILE A 27 2.63 24.71 -29.52
C ILE A 27 3.66 23.77 -30.11
N ASP A 28 3.76 22.58 -29.54
CA ASP A 28 4.71 21.55 -29.91
C ASP A 28 4.13 20.60 -30.97
N HIS A 29 5.01 19.98 -31.77
CA HIS A 29 4.67 18.92 -32.71
C HIS A 29 3.51 19.20 -33.70
N LEU A 30 3.36 20.44 -34.15
CA LEU A 30 2.42 20.77 -35.23
C LEU A 30 2.88 20.12 -36.55
N PRO A 31 2.04 19.30 -37.20
CA PRO A 31 2.35 18.75 -38.51
C PRO A 31 2.53 19.84 -39.57
N SER A 32 3.33 19.57 -40.61
CA SER A 32 3.61 20.52 -41.70
C SER A 32 2.39 20.97 -42.51
N HIS A 33 1.27 20.24 -42.44
CA HIS A 33 0.01 20.60 -43.09
C HIS A 33 -0.84 21.59 -42.28
N VAL A 34 -0.47 21.89 -41.03
CA VAL A 34 -1.19 22.85 -40.18
C VAL A 34 -0.54 24.22 -40.30
N SER A 35 -1.21 25.14 -40.99
CA SER A 35 -0.76 26.52 -41.14
C SER A 35 -1.10 27.38 -39.92
N GLU A 36 -0.41 28.52 -39.76
CA GLU A 36 -0.73 29.52 -38.73
C GLU A 36 -2.17 30.06 -38.88
N GLU A 37 -2.69 30.10 -40.11
CA GLU A 37 -4.07 30.52 -40.40
C GLU A 37 -5.10 29.54 -39.84
N ASN A 38 -4.85 28.24 -39.94
CA ASN A 38 -5.70 27.20 -39.34
C ASN A 38 -5.74 27.41 -37.81
N ILE A 39 -4.57 27.61 -37.18
CA ILE A 39 -4.46 27.89 -35.73
C ILE A 39 -5.24 29.15 -35.35
N LYS A 40 -5.12 30.24 -36.14
CA LYS A 40 -5.88 31.47 -35.91
C LYS A 40 -7.39 31.26 -36.03
N GLN A 41 -7.87 30.49 -37.01
CA GLN A 41 -9.27 30.15 -37.16
C GLN A 41 -9.78 29.31 -35.97
N ILE A 42 -8.98 28.39 -35.45
CA ILE A 42 -9.31 27.57 -34.26
C ILE A 42 -9.52 28.45 -33.03
N PHE A 43 -8.63 29.42 -32.78
CA PHE A 43 -8.82 30.38 -31.67
C PHE A 43 -9.96 31.39 -31.91
N GLN A 44 -10.52 31.43 -33.12
CA GLN A 44 -11.71 32.21 -33.45
C GLN A 44 -13.01 31.42 -33.32
N ASP A 45 -12.95 30.08 -33.21
CA ASP A 45 -14.11 29.20 -33.05
C ASP A 45 -14.96 29.63 -31.83
N PRO A 46 -16.27 29.89 -32.02
CA PRO A 46 -17.19 30.21 -30.94
C PRO A 46 -17.20 29.20 -29.80
N GLN A 47 -17.04 27.90 -30.08
CA GLN A 47 -17.07 26.85 -29.06
C GLN A 47 -15.84 26.91 -28.16
N LEU A 48 -14.65 27.06 -28.73
CA LEU A 48 -13.40 27.24 -27.98
C LEU A 48 -13.38 28.56 -27.22
N ARG A 49 -13.90 29.65 -27.83
CA ARG A 49 -14.02 30.95 -27.17
C ARG A 49 -14.97 30.93 -25.97
N ALA A 50 -16.06 30.17 -26.04
CA ALA A 50 -16.97 29.96 -24.94
C ALA A 50 -16.29 29.21 -23.78
N THR A 51 -15.57 28.12 -24.09
CA THR A 51 -14.75 27.36 -23.12
C THR A 51 -13.71 28.21 -22.41
N LEU A 52 -13.12 29.19 -23.10
CA LEU A 52 -11.98 29.94 -22.56
C LEU A 52 -12.37 31.19 -21.79
N SER A 53 -13.60 31.71 -21.96
CA SER A 53 -14.01 33.00 -21.38
C SER A 53 -12.97 34.13 -21.58
N PHE A 54 -12.28 34.11 -22.74
CA PHE A 54 -11.01 34.82 -23.04
C PHE A 54 -11.03 36.35 -22.79
N ASN A 55 -12.23 36.93 -22.61
CA ASN A 55 -12.47 38.38 -22.59
C ASN A 55 -12.59 39.04 -21.21
N ARG A 56 -12.55 38.29 -20.10
CA ARG A 56 -12.80 38.90 -18.77
C ARG A 56 -11.56 39.30 -17.97
N SER A 57 -10.38 38.73 -18.25
CA SER A 57 -9.15 39.04 -17.51
C SER A 57 -8.25 40.00 -18.28
N LYS A 58 -7.94 41.18 -17.69
CA LYS A 58 -6.95 42.13 -18.23
C LYS A 58 -5.51 41.61 -18.16
N ASN A 59 -5.25 40.56 -17.37
CA ASN A 59 -3.90 40.04 -17.15
C ASN A 59 -3.55 38.96 -18.18
N ARG A 60 -2.63 39.29 -19.10
CA ARG A 60 -2.15 38.39 -20.18
C ARG A 60 -1.61 37.07 -19.66
N ARG A 61 -0.95 37.06 -18.50
CA ARG A 61 -0.39 35.85 -17.87
C ARG A 61 -1.48 34.88 -17.39
N LYS A 62 -2.48 35.39 -16.68
CA LYS A 62 -3.64 34.57 -16.25
C LYS A 62 -4.41 33.99 -17.44
N ARG A 63 -4.44 34.73 -18.56
CA ARG A 63 -5.09 34.32 -19.80
C ARG A 63 -4.32 33.18 -20.49
N ALA A 64 -2.99 33.28 -20.54
CA ALA A 64 -2.12 32.22 -21.02
C ALA A 64 -2.24 30.96 -20.15
N GLU A 65 -2.25 31.11 -18.82
CA GLU A 65 -2.39 29.97 -17.91
C GLU A 65 -3.74 29.25 -18.05
N LYS A 66 -4.83 30.02 -18.14
CA LYS A 66 -6.16 29.49 -18.37
C LYS A 66 -6.26 28.79 -19.73
N ALA A 67 -5.67 29.38 -20.77
CA ALA A 67 -5.63 28.77 -22.11
C ALA A 67 -4.83 27.46 -22.10
N LEU A 68 -3.69 27.43 -21.42
CA LEU A 68 -2.89 26.21 -21.24
C LEU A 68 -3.74 25.12 -20.59
N ALA A 69 -4.29 25.35 -19.39
CA ALA A 69 -5.00 24.31 -18.66
C ALA A 69 -6.27 23.80 -19.36
N THR A 70 -6.93 24.61 -20.19
CA THR A 70 -8.19 24.23 -20.86
C THR A 70 -8.01 23.70 -22.28
N LEU A 71 -6.92 24.06 -22.98
CA LEU A 71 -6.67 23.64 -24.36
C LEU A 71 -5.62 22.54 -24.48
N HIS A 72 -4.81 22.33 -23.45
CA HIS A 72 -3.78 21.31 -23.47
C HIS A 72 -4.39 19.91 -23.63
N LEU A 73 -3.79 19.12 -24.53
CA LEU A 73 -4.19 17.78 -24.94
C LEU A 73 -5.57 17.70 -25.62
N ARG A 74 -6.06 18.80 -26.21
CA ARG A 74 -7.33 18.82 -26.96
C ARG A 74 -7.10 18.53 -28.44
N PRO A 75 -7.93 17.72 -29.10
CA PRO A 75 -7.91 17.62 -30.56
C PRO A 75 -8.35 18.95 -31.17
N ILE A 76 -7.66 19.34 -32.23
CA ILE A 76 -8.03 20.50 -33.02
C ILE A 76 -9.32 20.18 -33.79
N PRO A 77 -10.38 21.00 -33.67
CA PRO A 77 -11.59 20.82 -34.46
C PRO A 77 -11.29 21.03 -35.96
N ASN A 78 -11.95 20.25 -36.82
CA ASN A 78 -11.89 20.36 -38.28
C ASN A 78 -10.53 20.01 -38.93
N LEU A 79 -9.67 19.24 -38.26
CA LEU A 79 -8.48 18.62 -38.86
C LEU A 79 -8.63 17.10 -38.94
N GLU A 80 -8.35 16.54 -40.13
CA GLU A 80 -8.20 15.11 -40.36
C GLU A 80 -6.81 14.84 -40.95
N PRO A 81 -5.96 14.02 -40.29
CA PRO A 81 -6.18 13.32 -39.01
C PRO A 81 -6.23 14.26 -37.79
N PRO A 82 -6.87 13.85 -36.67
CA PRO A 82 -7.00 14.70 -35.48
C PRO A 82 -5.64 14.99 -34.84
N VAL A 83 -5.27 16.27 -34.80
CA VAL A 83 -4.02 16.75 -34.18
C VAL A 83 -4.29 17.18 -32.75
N ILE A 84 -3.51 16.66 -31.80
CA ILE A 84 -3.63 17.01 -30.37
C ILE A 84 -2.75 18.23 -30.07
N LEU A 85 -3.34 19.28 -29.50
CA LEU A 85 -2.60 20.46 -29.03
C LEU A 85 -1.77 20.11 -27.80
N LYS A 86 -0.44 20.16 -27.92
CA LYS A 86 0.49 20.06 -26.79
C LYS A 86 1.24 21.38 -26.65
N PHE A 87 1.17 22.01 -25.48
CA PHE A 87 1.95 23.22 -25.21
C PHE A 87 3.29 22.88 -24.56
N CYS A 88 4.34 23.66 -24.87
CA CYS A 88 5.69 23.49 -24.32
C CYS A 88 6.25 24.77 -23.65
N THR A 89 7.26 24.57 -22.78
CA THR A 89 7.91 25.60 -21.94
C THR A 89 8.86 26.52 -22.69
N THR A 90 9.43 26.09 -23.83
CA THR A 90 10.51 26.84 -24.50
C THR A 90 10.38 26.77 -26.02
N ALA A 91 10.85 27.83 -26.70
CA ALA A 91 10.95 27.88 -28.16
C ALA A 91 11.99 26.90 -28.74
N ASN A 92 12.79 26.26 -27.88
CA ASN A 92 13.95 25.49 -28.28
C ASN A 92 13.57 23.99 -28.32
N LEU A 93 13.20 23.51 -29.50
CA LEU A 93 12.73 22.13 -29.79
C LEU A 93 13.68 20.99 -29.35
N LYS A 94 14.87 21.30 -28.81
CA LYS A 94 15.86 20.34 -28.31
C LYS A 94 16.10 20.41 -26.79
N ALA A 95 15.51 21.37 -26.09
CA ALA A 95 15.81 21.64 -24.69
C ALA A 95 14.67 21.20 -23.77
N PHE A 96 14.91 20.12 -23.02
CA PHE A 96 14.16 19.68 -21.84
C PHE A 96 12.65 19.50 -22.09
N GLU A 97 12.22 18.27 -22.40
CA GLU A 97 10.82 17.87 -22.18
C GLU A 97 10.43 18.29 -20.76
N ALA A 98 9.44 19.18 -20.65
CA ALA A 98 8.88 19.49 -19.34
C ALA A 98 8.40 18.17 -18.73
N PRO A 99 8.80 17.84 -17.49
CA PRO A 99 8.45 16.56 -16.90
C PRO A 99 6.93 16.42 -16.89
N ASP A 100 6.41 15.34 -17.48
CA ASP A 100 5.01 15.01 -17.36
C ASP A 100 4.66 14.96 -15.86
N PRO A 101 3.55 15.59 -15.43
CA PRO A 101 3.18 15.56 -14.03
C PRO A 101 2.99 14.09 -13.63
N ALA A 102 3.85 13.61 -12.72
CA ALA A 102 3.85 12.23 -12.20
C ALA A 102 2.65 11.94 -11.26
N VAL A 103 1.52 12.59 -11.55
CA VAL A 103 0.36 12.79 -10.70
C VAL A 103 -0.82 12.18 -11.40
N PHE A 104 -1.49 11.23 -10.76
CA PHE A 104 -2.68 10.60 -11.33
C PHE A 104 -3.78 11.65 -11.56
N PRO A 105 -4.46 11.61 -12.72
CA PRO A 105 -5.56 12.52 -12.99
C PRO A 105 -6.74 12.20 -12.04
N ARG A 106 -7.55 13.22 -11.75
CA ARG A 106 -8.73 13.16 -10.88
C ARG A 106 -9.99 13.27 -11.71
N VAL A 107 -10.95 12.39 -11.44
CA VAL A 107 -12.32 12.53 -11.92
C VAL A 107 -13.14 13.24 -10.85
N ILE A 108 -13.86 14.25 -11.28
CA ILE A 108 -14.75 15.07 -10.49
C ILE A 108 -16.15 14.53 -10.67
N LYS A 109 -16.71 13.98 -9.59
CA LYS A 109 -18.11 13.59 -9.52
C LYS A 109 -18.94 14.74 -8.96
N MET A 110 -20.23 14.75 -9.32
CA MET A 110 -21.21 15.75 -8.90
C MET A 110 -20.91 17.16 -9.41
N LEU A 111 -20.62 17.31 -10.71
CA LEU A 111 -20.51 18.64 -11.29
C LEU A 111 -21.86 19.37 -11.28
N PRO A 112 -21.88 20.67 -10.95
CA PRO A 112 -23.05 21.50 -11.14
C PRO A 112 -23.51 21.51 -12.60
N ALA A 113 -24.83 21.49 -12.83
CA ALA A 113 -25.40 21.58 -14.17
C ALA A 113 -25.00 22.90 -14.85
N GLY A 114 -24.54 22.83 -16.09
CA GLY A 114 -24.09 24.00 -16.87
C GLY A 114 -22.69 24.52 -16.51
N CYS A 115 -21.90 23.78 -15.72
CA CYS A 115 -20.52 24.16 -15.44
C CYS A 115 -19.67 24.10 -16.73
N SER A 116 -18.98 25.19 -17.06
CA SER A 116 -18.02 25.23 -18.16
C SER A 116 -16.61 24.91 -17.67
N GLU A 117 -15.73 24.44 -18.56
CA GLU A 117 -14.32 24.17 -18.26
C GLU A 117 -13.59 25.43 -17.73
N ALA A 118 -13.95 26.62 -18.23
CA ALA A 118 -13.46 27.89 -17.71
C ALA A 118 -13.87 28.14 -16.25
N THR A 119 -15.13 27.87 -15.91
CA THR A 119 -15.65 28.03 -14.55
C THR A 119 -15.02 27.01 -13.61
N LEU A 120 -14.83 25.79 -14.10
CA LEU A 120 -14.18 24.71 -13.38
C LEU A 120 -12.71 25.04 -13.09
N TYR A 121 -11.98 25.59 -14.06
CA TYR A 121 -10.62 26.09 -13.87
C TYR A 121 -10.57 27.16 -12.78
N ASP A 122 -11.45 28.16 -12.85
CA ASP A 122 -11.47 29.26 -11.86
C ASP A 122 -11.77 28.75 -10.44
N ALA A 123 -12.59 27.70 -10.30
CA ALA A 123 -12.90 27.06 -9.02
C ALA A 123 -11.75 26.22 -8.45
N LEU A 124 -10.95 25.57 -9.31
CA LEU A 124 -9.88 24.67 -8.89
C LEU A 124 -8.52 25.38 -8.73
N ARG A 125 -8.34 26.53 -9.40
CA ARG A 125 -7.08 27.28 -9.38
C ARG A 125 -6.58 27.73 -7.99
N PRO A 126 -7.45 28.07 -7.01
CA PRO A 126 -7.02 28.40 -5.66
C PRO A 126 -6.26 27.27 -4.94
N TYR A 127 -6.52 26.01 -5.31
CA TYR A 127 -5.87 24.84 -4.71
C TYR A 127 -4.54 24.49 -5.37
N GLY A 128 -4.26 25.01 -6.58
CA GLY A 128 -2.98 24.80 -7.24
C GLY A 128 -2.97 25.05 -8.75
N SER A 129 -1.79 24.88 -9.34
CA SER A 129 -1.59 24.97 -10.79
C SER A 129 -2.14 23.71 -11.49
N LEU A 130 -2.94 23.94 -12.53
CA LEU A 130 -3.67 22.90 -13.26
C LEU A 130 -2.98 22.60 -14.60
N TYR A 131 -2.70 21.33 -14.86
CA TYR A 131 -2.12 20.88 -16.12
C TYR A 131 -3.17 20.73 -17.22
N SER A 132 -4.31 20.11 -16.89
CA SER A 132 -5.42 19.92 -17.82
C SER A 132 -6.75 19.93 -17.08
N VAL A 133 -7.77 20.56 -17.67
CA VAL A 133 -9.15 20.59 -17.20
C VAL A 133 -10.06 20.31 -18.39
N ARG A 134 -10.85 19.25 -18.29
CA ARG A 134 -11.81 18.85 -19.33
C ARG A 134 -13.13 18.42 -18.71
N ILE A 135 -14.22 18.56 -19.46
CA ILE A 135 -15.52 18.01 -19.08
C ILE A 135 -15.87 16.92 -20.09
N ASP A 136 -15.97 15.70 -19.59
CA ASP A 136 -16.43 14.54 -20.33
C ASP A 136 -17.93 14.31 -20.08
N PRO A 137 -18.76 14.06 -21.10
CA PRO A 137 -20.19 13.84 -20.94
C PRO A 137 -20.55 12.63 -20.07
N ILE A 138 -19.70 11.61 -20.02
CA ILE A 138 -19.95 10.33 -19.35
C ILE A 138 -19.28 10.31 -17.98
N ALA A 139 -17.98 10.63 -17.92
CA ALA A 139 -17.19 10.54 -16.69
C ALA A 139 -17.34 11.77 -15.77
N GLY A 140 -17.77 12.91 -16.31
CA GLY A 140 -17.80 14.20 -15.61
C GLY A 140 -16.51 15.00 -15.83
N GLY A 141 -16.08 15.74 -14.81
CA GLY A 141 -14.96 16.67 -14.93
C GLY A 141 -13.65 15.92 -14.74
N LEU A 142 -12.75 15.98 -15.72
CA LEU A 142 -11.41 15.41 -15.64
C LEU A 142 -10.43 16.54 -15.35
N VAL A 143 -9.68 16.42 -14.26
CA VAL A 143 -8.67 17.41 -13.88
C VAL A 143 -7.33 16.74 -13.57
N GLN A 144 -6.26 17.34 -14.04
CA GLN A 144 -4.90 16.95 -13.67
C GLN A 144 -4.18 18.17 -13.08
N PHE A 145 -3.66 18.00 -11.87
CA PHE A 145 -2.84 19.00 -11.19
C PHE A 145 -1.37 18.80 -11.53
N TRP A 146 -0.58 19.86 -11.36
CA TRP A 146 0.87 19.77 -11.55
C TRP A 146 1.59 18.99 -10.45
N THR A 147 1.13 19.11 -9.21
CA THR A 147 1.70 18.42 -8.04
C THR A 147 0.63 17.60 -7.33
N GLU A 148 1.06 16.51 -6.70
CA GLU A 148 0.19 15.61 -5.94
C GLU A 148 -0.38 16.31 -4.70
N ASP A 149 0.42 17.13 -4.01
CA ASP A 149 0.00 17.89 -2.83
C ASP A 149 -1.19 18.82 -3.14
N ASN A 150 -1.10 19.60 -4.23
CA ASN A 150 -2.19 20.49 -4.67
C ASN A 150 -3.49 19.72 -4.96
N ALA A 151 -3.35 18.51 -5.48
CA ALA A 151 -4.49 17.68 -5.81
C ALA A 151 -5.13 17.06 -4.57
N GLN A 152 -4.34 16.69 -3.56
CA GLN A 152 -4.83 16.21 -2.27
C GLN A 152 -5.54 17.32 -1.49
N ASP A 153 -5.00 18.54 -1.51
CA ASP A 153 -5.65 19.71 -0.92
C ASP A 153 -7.01 19.98 -1.57
N ALA A 154 -7.08 19.91 -2.90
CA ALA A 154 -8.34 20.03 -3.62
C ALA A 154 -9.33 18.90 -3.27
N GLU A 155 -8.86 17.65 -3.15
CA GLU A 155 -9.68 16.49 -2.74
C GLU A 155 -10.34 16.72 -1.37
N ILE A 156 -9.58 17.21 -0.38
CA ILE A 156 -10.07 17.43 0.98
C ILE A 156 -11.03 18.62 1.02
N CYS A 157 -10.65 19.74 0.40
CA CYS A 157 -11.41 20.97 0.49
C CYS A 157 -12.72 20.95 -0.30
N LEU A 158 -12.74 20.37 -1.51
CA LEU A 158 -13.93 20.39 -2.37
C LEU A 158 -15.04 19.45 -1.90
N VAL A 159 -14.69 18.41 -1.13
CA VAL A 159 -15.67 17.53 -0.47
C VAL A 159 -16.49 18.29 0.57
N ALA A 160 -15.90 19.30 1.21
CA ALA A 160 -16.55 20.16 2.20
C ALA A 160 -17.14 21.46 1.62
N ALA A 161 -16.85 21.79 0.36
CA ALA A 161 -17.31 23.01 -0.30
C ALA A 161 -18.75 22.92 -0.81
N GLN A 162 -19.37 24.07 -1.09
CA GLN A 162 -20.63 24.17 -1.83
C GLN A 162 -20.40 24.93 -3.15
N PRO A 163 -20.75 24.35 -4.31
CA PRO A 163 -21.36 23.04 -4.51
C PRO A 163 -20.38 21.89 -4.18
N LYS A 164 -20.91 20.78 -3.66
CA LYS A 164 -20.12 19.62 -3.25
C LYS A 164 -19.55 18.91 -4.48
N MET A 165 -18.23 18.84 -4.58
CA MET A 165 -17.53 18.17 -5.67
C MET A 165 -16.61 17.10 -5.08
N VAL A 166 -16.65 15.89 -5.63
CA VAL A 166 -15.83 14.78 -5.13
C VAL A 166 -14.75 14.45 -6.16
N LEU A 167 -13.50 14.73 -5.82
CA LEU A 167 -12.34 14.39 -6.63
C LEU A 167 -11.87 13.00 -6.24
N GLN A 168 -11.67 12.12 -7.23
CA GLN A 168 -11.12 10.79 -7.02
C GLN A 168 -10.03 10.52 -8.05
N ALA A 169 -8.86 10.07 -7.61
CA ALA A 169 -7.81 9.63 -8.51
C ALA A 169 -8.31 8.45 -9.37
N TYR A 170 -8.01 8.47 -10.66
CA TYR A 170 -8.35 7.38 -11.58
C TYR A 170 -7.15 6.99 -12.44
N ASP A 171 -7.20 5.78 -12.96
CA ASP A 171 -6.25 5.31 -13.95
C ASP A 171 -6.78 5.62 -15.36
N PRO A 172 -6.11 6.49 -16.15
CA PRO A 172 -6.58 6.91 -17.46
C PRO A 172 -6.57 5.79 -18.51
N CYS A 173 -5.82 4.70 -18.29
CA CYS A 173 -5.76 3.55 -19.19
C CYS A 173 -6.75 2.44 -18.79
N SER A 174 -7.33 2.50 -17.59
CA SER A 174 -8.21 1.45 -17.06
C SER A 174 -9.67 1.91 -16.98
N LEU A 175 -10.56 1.09 -17.52
CA LEU A 175 -12.01 1.28 -17.48
C LEU A 175 -12.65 0.33 -16.47
N PHE A 176 -13.61 0.86 -15.72
CA PHE A 176 -14.57 0.13 -14.91
C PHE A 176 -15.84 -0.10 -15.71
N CYS A 177 -16.14 -1.37 -15.95
CA CYS A 177 -17.34 -1.82 -16.63
C CYS A 177 -18.31 -2.38 -15.59
N SER A 178 -19.53 -1.86 -15.54
CA SER A 178 -20.61 -2.33 -14.67
C SER A 178 -21.84 -2.69 -15.48
N ASN A 179 -22.75 -3.45 -14.85
CA ASN A 179 -23.93 -4.00 -15.49
C ASN A 179 -23.62 -5.05 -16.58
N ILE A 180 -22.47 -5.72 -16.47
CA ILE A 180 -22.08 -6.82 -17.37
C ILE A 180 -23.03 -8.01 -17.13
N SER A 181 -23.40 -8.71 -18.21
CA SER A 181 -24.11 -9.99 -18.11
C SER A 181 -23.35 -11.01 -17.25
N PHE A 182 -24.07 -11.75 -16.41
CA PHE A 182 -23.48 -12.74 -15.52
C PHE A 182 -22.85 -13.92 -16.27
N ASP A 183 -23.31 -14.17 -17.50
CA ASP A 183 -22.82 -15.23 -18.39
C ASP A 183 -21.62 -14.80 -19.24
N LEU A 184 -21.22 -13.52 -19.17
CA LEU A 184 -20.10 -13.00 -19.96
C LEU A 184 -18.77 -13.30 -19.27
N ASN A 185 -17.87 -13.95 -20.00
CA ASN A 185 -16.51 -14.25 -19.54
C ASN A 185 -15.52 -13.14 -19.87
N ALA A 186 -14.38 -13.08 -19.17
CA ALA A 186 -13.34 -12.07 -19.37
C ALA A 186 -12.81 -12.07 -20.82
N ALA A 187 -12.68 -13.24 -21.45
CA ALA A 187 -12.28 -13.35 -22.85
C ALA A 187 -13.30 -12.73 -23.81
N ALA A 188 -14.60 -12.91 -23.56
CA ALA A 188 -15.65 -12.31 -24.38
C ALA A 188 -15.70 -10.79 -24.21
N LEU A 189 -15.53 -10.31 -22.97
CA LEU A 189 -15.39 -8.88 -22.69
C LEU A 189 -14.18 -8.32 -23.45
N ARG A 190 -13.03 -9.01 -23.43
CA ARG A 190 -11.84 -8.61 -24.20
C ARG A 190 -12.15 -8.48 -25.68
N THR A 191 -12.84 -9.45 -26.29
CA THR A 191 -13.19 -9.40 -27.72
C THR A 191 -14.00 -8.15 -28.07
N HIS A 192 -15.00 -7.80 -27.27
CA HIS A 192 -15.82 -6.60 -27.50
C HIS A 192 -15.01 -5.29 -27.40
N PHE A 193 -13.99 -5.25 -26.55
CA PHE A 193 -13.17 -4.05 -26.36
C PHE A 193 -11.95 -3.98 -27.29
N THR A 194 -11.61 -5.09 -27.97
CA THR A 194 -10.39 -5.19 -28.80
C THR A 194 -10.46 -4.29 -30.04
N GLU A 195 -11.66 -3.96 -30.51
CA GLU A 195 -11.87 -3.07 -31.67
C GLU A 195 -11.35 -1.65 -31.42
N PHE A 196 -11.29 -1.21 -30.16
CA PHE A 196 -10.95 0.16 -29.78
C PHE A 196 -9.47 0.37 -29.43
N GLY A 197 -8.67 -0.70 -29.30
CA GLY A 197 -7.26 -0.57 -28.95
C GLY A 197 -6.62 -1.84 -28.40
N THR A 198 -5.34 -1.71 -28.00
CA THR A 198 -4.56 -2.83 -27.49
C THR A 198 -4.84 -3.06 -26.00
N ILE A 199 -5.48 -4.18 -25.67
CA ILE A 199 -5.83 -4.53 -24.28
C ILE A 199 -4.69 -5.27 -23.58
N ILE A 200 -4.22 -4.71 -22.46
CA ILE A 200 -3.22 -5.31 -21.56
C ILE A 200 -3.87 -6.36 -20.67
N SER A 201 -4.98 -6.03 -20.00
CA SER A 201 -5.64 -6.92 -19.04
C SER A 201 -7.16 -6.76 -19.06
N THR A 202 -7.87 -7.87 -18.85
CA THR A 202 -9.31 -7.90 -18.63
C THR A 202 -9.63 -8.76 -17.43
N GLU A 203 -10.33 -8.20 -16.45
CA GLU A 203 -10.69 -8.89 -15.22
C GLU A 203 -12.19 -8.79 -14.99
N ILE A 204 -12.85 -9.87 -14.60
CA ILE A 204 -14.24 -9.86 -14.14
C ILE A 204 -14.26 -10.23 -12.68
N ILE A 205 -14.89 -9.39 -11.86
CA ILE A 205 -14.96 -9.62 -10.42
C ILE A 205 -16.07 -10.63 -10.15
N THR A 206 -15.68 -11.80 -9.65
CA THR A 206 -16.59 -12.84 -9.17
C THR A 206 -16.72 -12.77 -7.65
N ASN A 207 -17.83 -13.28 -7.12
CA ASN A 207 -18.03 -13.42 -5.69
C ASN A 207 -17.26 -14.64 -5.18
N LEU A 208 -16.35 -14.42 -4.23
CA LEU A 208 -15.46 -15.45 -3.68
C LEU A 208 -16.21 -16.64 -3.05
N GLN A 209 -17.43 -16.44 -2.53
CA GLN A 209 -18.22 -17.49 -1.88
C GLN A 209 -19.09 -18.30 -2.84
N THR A 210 -19.52 -17.70 -3.96
CA THR A 210 -20.48 -18.34 -4.88
C THR A 210 -19.91 -18.62 -6.27
N GLY A 211 -18.72 -18.09 -6.58
CA GLY A 211 -18.09 -18.17 -7.90
C GLY A 211 -18.81 -17.37 -9.00
N LYS A 212 -19.99 -16.80 -8.71
CA LYS A 212 -20.80 -16.07 -9.69
C LYS A 212 -20.22 -14.68 -9.95
N SER A 213 -20.29 -14.24 -11.21
CA SER A 213 -19.92 -12.87 -11.59
C SER A 213 -20.75 -11.85 -10.79
N ARG A 214 -20.12 -10.75 -10.38
CA ARG A 214 -20.82 -9.60 -9.78
C ARG A 214 -21.37 -8.64 -10.82
N GLY A 215 -21.23 -8.95 -12.11
CA GLY A 215 -21.60 -8.06 -13.22
C GLY A 215 -20.69 -6.82 -13.30
N ILE A 216 -19.46 -6.93 -12.79
CA ILE A 216 -18.46 -5.87 -12.73
C ILE A 216 -17.15 -6.40 -13.30
N GLY A 217 -16.48 -5.60 -14.13
CA GLY A 217 -15.18 -5.94 -14.69
C GLY A 217 -14.31 -4.71 -14.93
N PHE A 218 -13.04 -4.97 -15.19
CA PHE A 218 -12.03 -3.97 -15.50
C PHE A 218 -11.37 -4.32 -16.83
N VAL A 219 -11.14 -3.29 -17.65
CA VAL A 219 -10.42 -3.41 -18.93
C VAL A 219 -9.30 -2.37 -18.93
N THR A 220 -8.06 -2.82 -19.05
CA THR A 220 -6.88 -1.95 -19.10
C THR A 220 -6.30 -1.93 -20.50
N PHE A 221 -6.25 -0.76 -21.10
CA PHE A 221 -5.67 -0.50 -22.41
C PHE A 221 -4.19 -0.11 -22.30
N LEU A 222 -3.50 -0.14 -23.43
CA LEU A 222 -2.12 0.35 -23.53
C LEU A 222 -2.06 1.88 -23.48
N LEU A 223 -3.00 2.55 -24.14
CA LEU A 223 -3.04 4.01 -24.26
C LEU A 223 -4.31 4.60 -23.65
N ALA A 224 -4.18 5.77 -23.01
CA ALA A 224 -5.31 6.50 -22.43
C ALA A 224 -6.33 6.99 -23.49
N SER A 225 -5.86 7.28 -24.71
CA SER A 225 -6.71 7.68 -25.83
C SER A 225 -7.65 6.54 -26.26
N GLU A 226 -7.14 5.31 -26.30
CA GLU A 226 -7.91 4.09 -26.62
C GLU A 226 -9.01 3.86 -25.57
N ALA A 227 -8.67 3.98 -24.28
CA ALA A 227 -9.62 3.84 -23.18
C ALA A 227 -10.75 4.89 -23.27
N SER A 228 -10.42 6.14 -23.59
CA SER A 228 -11.40 7.22 -23.79
C SER A 228 -12.35 6.93 -24.96
N ALA A 229 -11.83 6.45 -26.09
CA ALA A 229 -12.63 6.09 -27.26
C ALA A 229 -13.55 4.88 -26.97
N ALA A 230 -13.01 3.85 -26.31
CA ALA A 230 -13.77 2.68 -25.90
C ALA A 230 -14.91 3.05 -24.92
N MET A 231 -14.66 3.94 -23.97
CA MET A 231 -15.69 4.44 -23.06
C MET A 231 -16.82 5.15 -23.81
N ALA A 232 -16.49 6.04 -24.75
CA ALA A 232 -17.47 6.78 -25.54
C ALA A 232 -18.35 5.86 -26.41
N ALA A 233 -17.78 4.79 -26.97
CA ALA A 233 -18.49 3.86 -27.83
C ALA A 233 -19.29 2.78 -27.06
N MET A 234 -18.73 2.26 -25.96
CA MET A 234 -19.29 1.11 -25.25
C MET A 234 -20.18 1.49 -24.07
N HIS A 235 -20.15 2.74 -23.60
CA HIS A 235 -21.07 3.19 -22.57
C HIS A 235 -22.51 3.25 -23.13
N GLY A 236 -23.40 2.46 -22.53
CA GLY A 236 -24.78 2.28 -22.98
C GLY A 236 -24.98 1.18 -24.02
N ALA A 237 -23.91 0.56 -24.54
CA ALA A 237 -24.01 -0.51 -25.53
C ALA A 237 -24.67 -1.76 -24.93
N GLU A 238 -25.57 -2.39 -25.68
CA GLU A 238 -26.25 -3.61 -25.23
C GLU A 238 -25.41 -4.85 -25.52
N ILE A 239 -24.97 -5.54 -24.47
CA ILE A 239 -24.29 -6.83 -24.55
C ILE A 239 -25.18 -7.85 -23.87
N GLN A 240 -25.64 -8.86 -24.62
CA GLN A 240 -26.50 -9.93 -24.10
C GLN A 240 -27.72 -9.39 -23.32
N TRP A 241 -28.45 -8.45 -23.93
CA TRP A 241 -29.69 -7.86 -23.39
C TRP A 241 -29.49 -6.98 -22.14
N ARG A 242 -28.26 -6.52 -21.87
CA ARG A 242 -27.97 -5.58 -20.78
C ARG A 242 -27.13 -4.42 -21.31
N SER A 243 -27.53 -3.20 -20.97
CA SER A 243 -26.77 -2.00 -21.31
C SER A 243 -25.54 -1.87 -20.42
N LEU A 244 -24.36 -1.92 -21.01
CA LEU A 244 -23.10 -1.80 -20.31
C LEU A 244 -22.88 -0.38 -19.79
N SER A 245 -22.44 -0.21 -18.55
CA SER A 245 -22.04 1.10 -18.03
C SER A 245 -20.52 1.14 -17.84
N VAL A 246 -19.86 1.92 -18.69
CA VAL A 246 -18.39 2.05 -18.73
C VAL A 246 -17.98 3.41 -18.18
N THR A 247 -17.05 3.44 -17.24
CA THR A 247 -16.48 4.67 -16.65
C THR A 247 -15.00 4.46 -16.35
N TYR A 248 -14.23 5.50 -16.03
CA TYR A 248 -12.83 5.32 -15.61
C TYR A 248 -12.70 4.55 -14.28
N ARG A 249 -11.66 3.72 -14.18
CA ARG A 249 -11.33 2.99 -12.96
C ARG A 249 -10.77 3.94 -11.90
N VAL A 250 -11.55 4.15 -10.84
CA VAL A 250 -11.10 4.91 -9.66
C VAL A 250 -10.07 4.11 -8.87
N LEU A 251 -8.93 4.74 -8.57
CA LEU A 251 -7.89 4.20 -7.71
C LEU A 251 -8.30 4.38 -6.25
N LYS A 252 -8.39 3.28 -5.50
CA LYS A 252 -8.62 3.34 -4.05
C LYS A 252 -7.28 3.56 -3.35
N LYS A 253 -7.21 4.55 -2.45
CA LYS A 253 -6.05 4.72 -1.55
C LYS A 253 -6.03 3.53 -0.58
N GLY A 254 -5.09 2.61 -0.78
CA GLY A 254 -4.78 1.53 0.15
C GLY A 254 -5.56 0.22 -0.04
N SER A 255 -5.28 -0.52 -1.10
CA SER A 255 -5.14 -1.99 -1.06
C SER A 255 -4.48 -2.47 -2.35
N ASP A 256 -3.65 -3.51 -2.22
CA ASP A 256 -3.20 -4.41 -3.30
C ASP A 256 -1.85 -4.11 -3.98
N ALA A 257 -0.79 -4.17 -3.16
CA ALA A 257 0.48 -4.78 -3.57
C ALA A 257 1.12 -5.52 -2.38
N LYS A 258 0.63 -6.72 -2.06
CA LYS A 258 1.41 -7.74 -1.36
C LYS A 258 1.13 -9.10 -2.01
N PRO A 259 2.12 -9.79 -2.59
CA PRO A 259 1.98 -11.21 -2.87
C PRO A 259 2.20 -11.97 -1.56
N GLU A 260 1.17 -12.65 -1.06
CA GLU A 260 1.34 -13.71 -0.05
C GLU A 260 0.77 -15.04 -0.57
N PRO A 261 1.36 -16.18 -0.14
CA PRO A 261 1.29 -17.47 -0.81
C PRO A 261 -0.01 -18.24 -0.53
N PRO A 262 -0.31 -19.29 -1.32
CA PRO A 262 -1.51 -20.09 -1.13
C PRO A 262 -1.41 -20.93 0.15
N ARG A 263 -2.32 -20.66 1.09
CA ARG A 263 -2.66 -21.59 2.17
C ARG A 263 -3.45 -22.76 1.58
N ARG A 264 -2.99 -23.98 1.84
CA ARG A 264 -3.74 -25.22 1.57
C ARG A 264 -4.58 -25.56 2.80
N ASP A 265 -5.85 -25.84 2.53
CA ASP A 265 -6.84 -26.32 3.48
C ASP A 265 -6.54 -27.76 3.95
N ILE A 266 -6.87 -28.07 5.21
CA ILE A 266 -7.06 -29.43 5.71
C ILE A 266 -8.45 -29.47 6.38
N PRO A 267 -9.30 -30.47 6.13
CA PRO A 267 -10.68 -30.53 6.61
C PRO A 267 -10.87 -31.20 7.98
N ALA A 268 -12.07 -30.96 8.50
CA ALA A 268 -12.70 -31.32 9.78
C ALA A 268 -12.46 -32.73 10.36
N GLU A 269 -12.20 -32.73 11.67
CA GLU A 269 -12.87 -33.47 12.76
C GLU A 269 -13.43 -34.89 12.48
N THR A 270 -12.83 -35.93 13.06
CA THR A 270 -13.52 -37.21 13.38
C THR A 270 -12.93 -37.86 14.67
N LYS A 271 -13.86 -38.32 15.52
CA LYS A 271 -13.79 -38.94 16.87
C LYS A 271 -12.77 -40.07 17.14
N ARG A 272 -12.21 -40.11 18.38
CA ARG A 272 -12.11 -41.25 19.38
C ARG A 272 -11.17 -40.88 20.57
N PRO A 273 -11.12 -41.56 21.77
CA PRO A 273 -11.08 -43.03 21.99
C PRO A 273 -11.77 -43.65 23.25
N THR A 274 -11.75 -44.99 23.29
CA THR A 274 -12.05 -46.03 24.34
C THR A 274 -11.01 -46.06 25.51
N PRO A 275 -11.01 -46.89 26.60
CA PRO A 275 -11.46 -48.31 26.77
C PRO A 275 -11.94 -48.82 28.17
N SER A 276 -12.28 -50.13 28.26
CA SER A 276 -12.72 -50.99 29.40
C SER A 276 -11.59 -51.33 30.44
N PRO A 277 -11.83 -51.94 31.64
CA PRO A 277 -12.02 -53.43 31.81
C PRO A 277 -12.83 -53.95 33.08
N LYS A 278 -12.94 -55.29 33.21
CA LYS A 278 -13.53 -56.23 34.24
C LYS A 278 -12.84 -56.17 35.66
N PRO A 279 -13.16 -56.93 36.78
CA PRO A 279 -13.63 -58.35 36.88
C PRO A 279 -14.35 -58.95 38.17
N THR A 280 -14.68 -60.26 38.10
CA THR A 280 -14.75 -61.42 39.08
C THR A 280 -15.67 -61.61 40.34
N THR A 281 -16.18 -62.85 40.44
CA THR A 281 -16.88 -63.71 41.47
C THR A 281 -16.05 -64.07 42.74
N PRO A 282 -16.55 -64.69 43.86
CA PRO A 282 -16.96 -66.14 44.04
C PRO A 282 -18.09 -66.44 45.13
N SER A 283 -18.93 -67.50 45.08
CA SER A 283 -18.92 -68.93 45.55
C SER A 283 -18.95 -69.27 47.08
N LEU A 284 -19.95 -70.08 47.57
CA LEU A 284 -19.85 -71.32 48.44
C LEU A 284 -21.07 -71.65 49.40
N LYS A 285 -21.75 -72.81 49.17
CA LYS A 285 -22.35 -73.95 50.02
C LYS A 285 -22.77 -73.78 51.53
N PRO A 286 -23.33 -74.77 52.33
CA PRO A 286 -23.81 -76.19 52.16
C PRO A 286 -25.14 -76.63 52.93
N THR A 287 -25.36 -77.96 52.98
CA THR A 287 -26.34 -79.02 53.40
C THR A 287 -26.88 -79.26 54.87
N ARG A 288 -28.08 -79.96 54.98
CA ARG A 288 -28.64 -81.12 55.81
C ARG A 288 -28.14 -81.38 57.29
N PRO A 289 -28.64 -82.31 58.18
CA PRO A 289 -29.55 -83.50 58.12
C PRO A 289 -30.45 -83.69 59.41
N PRO A 290 -30.74 -84.89 60.01
CA PRO A 290 -31.05 -86.28 59.56
C PRO A 290 -32.36 -86.87 60.20
N GLN A 291 -32.80 -88.06 59.75
CA GLN A 291 -33.41 -89.07 60.64
C GLN A 291 -32.97 -90.48 60.19
N THR A 292 -32.62 -91.32 61.17
CA THR A 292 -32.06 -92.67 61.00
C THR A 292 -32.68 -93.64 62.01
N ASN A 293 -32.77 -94.90 61.57
CA ASN A 293 -32.67 -96.18 62.30
C ASN A 293 -33.93 -96.88 62.86
N ASN A 294 -34.33 -97.91 62.11
CA ASN A 294 -34.35 -99.35 62.44
C ASN A 294 -35.09 -99.90 63.69
N GLU A 295 -36.11 -100.72 63.38
CA GLU A 295 -36.47 -102.08 63.89
C GLU A 295 -35.56 -102.74 64.96
N PRO A 296 -36.10 -103.60 65.88
CA PRO A 296 -36.38 -104.99 65.49
C PRO A 296 -37.45 -105.81 66.27
N SER A 297 -38.14 -106.65 65.51
CA SER A 297 -38.39 -108.10 65.66
C SER A 297 -38.26 -108.88 67.00
N THR A 298 -39.26 -109.77 67.17
CA THR A 298 -39.23 -111.13 67.77
C THR A 298 -39.14 -111.33 69.29
N THR A 299 -40.01 -112.20 69.82
CA THR A 299 -39.70 -113.00 71.01
C THR A 299 -40.11 -114.46 70.85
N ASN A 300 -39.12 -115.32 71.14
CA ASN A 300 -39.19 -116.76 71.38
C ASN A 300 -40.19 -117.16 72.47
N LYS A 301 -40.61 -118.43 72.45
CA LYS A 301 -40.42 -119.45 73.52
C LYS A 301 -41.16 -120.75 73.12
N LEU A 302 -40.44 -121.85 72.84
CA LEU A 302 -40.06 -122.95 73.75
C LEU A 302 -41.24 -123.80 74.27
N ASN A 303 -41.23 -125.08 73.87
CA ASN A 303 -41.30 -126.33 74.65
C ASN A 303 -41.97 -126.29 76.05
N ILE A 304 -42.69 -127.29 76.54
CA ILE A 304 -42.94 -128.67 76.09
C ILE A 304 -44.11 -129.20 76.95
N THR A 305 -44.87 -130.11 76.35
CA THR A 305 -45.82 -131.07 76.92
C THR A 305 -45.62 -131.41 78.40
N GLN A 306 -46.65 -131.14 79.23
CA GLN A 306 -47.13 -131.96 80.37
C GLN A 306 -48.07 -131.11 81.25
N LEU A 307 -49.24 -130.75 80.70
CA LEU A 307 -50.36 -130.24 81.51
C LEU A 307 -51.70 -130.51 80.82
N ASN A 308 -51.77 -131.62 80.06
CA ASN A 308 -52.94 -132.02 79.30
C ASN A 308 -54.10 -132.59 80.13
N ASP A 309 -53.96 -132.76 81.45
CA ASP A 309 -55.02 -133.37 82.27
C ASP A 309 -55.74 -132.41 83.23
N LYS A 310 -55.39 -131.12 83.22
CA LYS A 310 -56.15 -130.06 83.94
C LYS A 310 -56.94 -129.12 83.01
N ILE A 311 -56.86 -129.36 81.69
CA ILE A 311 -57.45 -128.51 80.65
C ILE A 311 -58.99 -128.68 80.59
N LYS A 312 -59.54 -129.89 80.80
CA LYS A 312 -60.98 -130.14 80.58
C LYS A 312 -61.95 -129.61 81.64
N THR A 313 -61.49 -129.22 82.84
CA THR A 313 -62.39 -128.75 83.92
C THR A 313 -62.32 -127.25 84.17
N LEU A 314 -61.33 -126.54 83.62
CA LEU A 314 -61.23 -125.07 83.66
C LEU A 314 -61.83 -124.38 82.42
N GLU A 315 -62.03 -125.10 81.31
CA GLU A 315 -62.61 -124.57 80.07
C GLU A 315 -64.08 -124.10 80.20
N GLY A 316 -64.83 -124.61 81.19
CA GLY A 316 -66.24 -124.24 81.41
C GLY A 316 -66.46 -122.98 82.25
N LEU A 317 -65.52 -122.61 83.12
CA LEU A 317 -65.63 -121.42 83.98
C LEU A 317 -64.87 -120.20 83.41
N TYR A 318 -63.91 -120.43 82.50
CA TYR A 318 -63.13 -119.36 81.85
C TYR A 318 -63.87 -118.70 80.66
N ALA A 319 -64.83 -119.39 80.04
CA ALA A 319 -65.57 -118.87 78.88
C ALA A 319 -66.50 -117.70 79.23
N ALA A 320 -67.14 -117.72 80.41
CA ALA A 320 -68.02 -116.64 80.86
C ALA A 320 -67.25 -115.37 81.29
N GLU A 321 -66.08 -115.51 81.91
CA GLU A 321 -65.26 -114.38 82.36
C GLU A 321 -64.49 -113.69 81.21
N VAL A 322 -64.22 -114.41 80.12
CA VAL A 322 -63.63 -113.85 78.89
C VAL A 322 -64.64 -113.03 78.09
N GLU A 323 -65.91 -113.41 78.05
CA GLU A 323 -66.96 -112.58 77.41
C GLU A 323 -67.17 -111.25 78.16
N GLU A 324 -67.15 -111.25 79.49
CA GLU A 324 -67.26 -110.02 80.29
C GLU A 324 -66.03 -109.09 80.12
N ARG A 325 -64.81 -109.65 80.10
CA ARG A 325 -63.57 -108.85 79.86
C ARG A 325 -63.45 -108.30 78.45
N THR A 326 -63.91 -109.04 77.44
CA THR A 326 -63.90 -108.57 76.05
C THR A 326 -64.96 -107.49 75.81
N ALA A 327 -66.12 -107.58 76.46
CA ALA A 327 -67.11 -106.51 76.49
C ALA A 327 -66.55 -105.24 77.16
N ALA A 328 -65.89 -105.37 78.32
CA ALA A 328 -65.27 -104.24 79.03
C ALA A 328 -64.07 -103.61 78.26
N GLN A 329 -63.31 -104.41 77.50
CA GLN A 329 -62.26 -103.91 76.63
C GLN A 329 -62.81 -103.18 75.39
N ALA A 330 -63.91 -103.67 74.81
CA ALA A 330 -64.59 -103.00 73.71
C ALA A 330 -65.21 -101.65 74.16
N GLU A 331 -65.75 -101.58 75.37
CA GLU A 331 -66.26 -100.34 75.95
C GLU A 331 -65.14 -99.32 76.23
N ASN A 332 -64.01 -99.75 76.78
CA ASN A 332 -62.83 -98.88 76.97
C ASN A 332 -62.23 -98.38 75.65
N ALA A 333 -62.28 -99.18 74.58
CA ALA A 333 -61.83 -98.75 73.25
C ALA A 333 -62.75 -97.65 72.69
N ARG A 334 -64.08 -97.80 72.83
CA ARG A 334 -65.06 -96.77 72.43
C ARG A 334 -64.84 -95.45 73.17
N LEU A 335 -64.63 -95.49 74.48
CA LEU A 335 -64.37 -94.28 75.28
C LEU A 335 -63.06 -93.57 74.90
N ARG A 336 -62.04 -94.32 74.46
CA ARG A 336 -60.77 -93.72 73.96
C ARG A 336 -60.96 -93.02 72.62
N ASP A 337 -61.70 -93.63 71.70
CA ASP A 337 -62.00 -93.01 70.40
C ASP A 337 -62.86 -91.75 70.57
N GLU A 338 -63.78 -91.75 71.53
CA GLU A 338 -64.57 -90.56 71.89
C GLU A 338 -63.70 -89.45 72.53
N LEU A 339 -62.73 -89.81 73.38
CA LEU A 339 -61.75 -88.86 73.93
C LEU A 339 -60.83 -88.28 72.85
N GLU A 340 -60.38 -89.08 71.88
CA GLU A 340 -59.58 -88.57 70.76
C GLU A 340 -60.39 -87.67 69.82
N SER A 341 -61.64 -88.03 69.55
CA SER A 341 -62.60 -87.21 68.80
C SER A 341 -62.77 -85.83 69.44
N THR A 342 -63.01 -85.79 70.76
CA THR A 342 -63.19 -84.53 71.50
C THR A 342 -61.90 -83.70 71.57
N LYS A 343 -60.73 -84.32 71.73
CA LYS A 343 -59.42 -83.62 71.66
C LYS A 343 -59.18 -82.97 70.30
N ARG A 344 -59.43 -83.67 69.20
CA ARG A 344 -59.32 -83.10 67.84
C ARG A 344 -60.32 -81.95 67.64
N GLY A 345 -61.50 -82.04 68.25
CA GLY A 345 -62.47 -80.95 68.30
C GLY A 345 -61.96 -79.71 69.04
N LEU A 346 -61.27 -79.90 70.17
CA LEU A 346 -60.67 -78.82 70.95
C LEU A 346 -59.52 -78.12 70.19
N GLU A 347 -58.60 -78.89 69.58
CA GLU A 347 -57.48 -78.34 68.79
C GLU A 347 -57.95 -77.53 67.57
N MET A 348 -59.04 -77.98 66.92
CA MET A 348 -59.67 -77.21 65.84
C MET A 348 -60.31 -75.92 66.36
N ALA A 349 -60.91 -75.93 67.56
CA ALA A 349 -61.47 -74.75 68.19
C ALA A 349 -60.37 -73.75 68.60
N GLU A 350 -59.25 -74.21 69.15
CA GLU A 350 -58.09 -73.38 69.50
C GLU A 350 -57.43 -72.77 68.25
N SER A 351 -57.29 -73.55 67.18
CA SER A 351 -56.79 -73.06 65.89
C SER A 351 -57.72 -71.99 65.30
N ARG A 352 -59.04 -72.18 65.41
CA ARG A 352 -60.04 -71.18 65.01
C ARG A 352 -59.95 -69.91 65.84
N LEU A 353 -59.77 -70.01 67.15
CA LEU A 353 -59.56 -68.85 68.03
C LEU A 353 -58.32 -68.05 67.65
N LYS A 354 -57.22 -68.73 67.30
CA LYS A 354 -55.98 -68.08 66.86
C LYS A 354 -56.12 -67.38 65.51
N ILE A 355 -56.89 -67.95 64.59
CA ILE A 355 -57.22 -67.30 63.31
C ILE A 355 -58.05 -66.04 63.55
N LEU A 356 -59.07 -66.11 64.41
CA LEU A 356 -59.91 -64.96 64.74
C LEU A 356 -59.12 -63.85 65.45
N GLN A 357 -58.14 -64.19 66.30
CA GLN A 357 -57.22 -63.20 66.90
C GLN A 357 -56.33 -62.52 65.85
N LEU A 358 -55.76 -63.27 64.90
CA LEU A 358 -54.97 -62.69 63.81
C LEU A 358 -55.82 -61.83 62.86
N GLU A 359 -57.09 -62.20 62.65
CA GLU A 359 -58.05 -61.39 61.88
C GLU A 359 -58.43 -60.10 62.61
N ALA A 360 -58.55 -60.12 63.94
CA ALA A 360 -58.79 -58.93 64.77
C ALA A 360 -57.59 -57.96 64.78
N ASP A 361 -56.35 -58.48 64.75
CA ASP A 361 -55.12 -57.67 64.75
C ASP A 361 -54.69 -57.17 63.37
N ARG A 362 -55.21 -57.77 62.29
CA ARG A 362 -54.96 -57.38 60.90
C ARG A 362 -55.13 -55.88 60.60
N PRO A 363 -56.21 -55.18 61.02
CA PRO A 363 -56.35 -53.74 60.76
C PRO A 363 -55.32 -52.88 61.49
N LEU A 364 -54.83 -53.31 62.66
CA LEU A 364 -53.78 -52.59 63.39
C LEU A 364 -52.43 -52.74 62.69
N TRP A 365 -52.12 -53.94 62.19
CA TRP A 365 -50.92 -54.19 61.39
C TRP A 365 -50.91 -53.39 60.09
N GLU A 366 -52.03 -53.33 59.36
CA GLU A 366 -52.14 -52.54 58.12
C GLU A 366 -51.97 -51.03 58.38
N ARG A 367 -52.54 -50.51 59.48
CA ARG A 367 -52.33 -49.11 59.88
C ARG A 367 -50.86 -48.82 60.23
N ALA A 368 -50.20 -49.73 60.95
CA ALA A 368 -48.79 -49.59 61.30
C ALA A 368 -47.88 -49.70 60.07
N LYS A 369 -48.20 -50.59 59.12
CA LYS A 369 -47.50 -50.73 57.85
C LYS A 369 -47.63 -49.48 56.99
N LYS A 370 -48.85 -48.96 56.82
CA LYS A 370 -49.12 -47.72 56.06
C LYS A 370 -48.40 -46.52 56.68
N LYS A 371 -48.39 -46.40 58.00
CA LYS A 371 -47.64 -45.33 58.69
C LYS A 371 -46.14 -45.43 58.44
N ARG A 372 -45.55 -46.63 58.48
CA ARG A 372 -44.14 -46.84 58.14
C ARG A 372 -43.83 -46.47 56.69
N GLU A 373 -44.69 -46.86 55.76
CA GLU A 373 -44.53 -46.50 54.34
C GLU A 373 -44.70 -44.98 54.12
N GLU A 374 -45.57 -44.31 54.86
CA GLU A 374 -45.73 -42.85 54.82
C GLU A 374 -44.54 -42.12 55.43
N ASP A 375 -44.03 -42.60 56.57
CA ASP A 375 -42.84 -42.05 57.23
C ASP A 375 -41.58 -42.26 56.36
N GLU A 376 -41.42 -43.44 55.73
CA GLU A 376 -40.34 -43.74 54.78
C GLU A 376 -40.43 -42.85 53.52
N LYS A 377 -41.63 -42.68 52.96
CA LYS A 377 -41.85 -41.74 51.84
C LYS A 377 -41.57 -40.29 52.23
N ALA A 378 -41.94 -39.88 53.45
CA ALA A 378 -41.68 -38.53 53.94
C ALA A 378 -40.19 -38.29 54.21
N GLU A 379 -39.45 -39.29 54.68
CA GLU A 379 -38.00 -39.26 54.85
C GLU A 379 -37.29 -39.12 53.49
N VAL A 380 -37.65 -39.96 52.52
CA VAL A 380 -37.12 -39.88 51.14
C VAL A 380 -37.38 -38.51 50.52
N ALA A 381 -38.59 -37.95 50.69
CA ALA A 381 -38.93 -36.62 50.17
C ALA A 381 -38.12 -35.49 50.82
N ARG A 382 -37.84 -35.57 52.14
CA ARG A 382 -37.00 -34.60 52.85
C ARG A 382 -35.54 -34.67 52.41
N ASP A 383 -35.02 -35.88 52.19
CA ASP A 383 -33.65 -36.06 51.70
C ASP A 383 -33.51 -35.61 50.24
N GLU A 384 -34.53 -35.83 49.41
CA GLU A 384 -34.56 -35.30 48.05
C GLU A 384 -34.60 -33.75 48.05
N GLN A 385 -35.37 -33.13 48.94
CA GLN A 385 -35.37 -31.68 49.13
C GLN A 385 -34.00 -31.15 49.59
N ARG A 386 -33.32 -31.84 50.51
CA ARG A 386 -31.96 -31.48 50.96
C ARG A 386 -30.94 -31.58 49.83
N ARG A 387 -31.00 -32.62 48.99
CA ARG A 387 -30.12 -32.77 47.82
C ARG A 387 -30.33 -31.64 46.81
N ARG A 388 -31.59 -31.34 46.46
CA ARG A 388 -31.92 -30.22 45.56
C ARG A 388 -31.47 -28.87 46.14
N ALA A 389 -31.61 -28.66 47.45
CA ALA A 389 -31.13 -27.45 48.13
C ALA A 389 -29.59 -27.34 48.09
N ALA A 390 -28.88 -28.43 48.36
CA ALA A 390 -27.42 -28.48 48.28
C ALA A 390 -26.90 -28.26 46.85
N GLU A 391 -27.55 -28.83 45.84
CA GLU A 391 -27.22 -28.61 44.42
C GLU A 391 -27.44 -27.14 44.01
N LEU A 392 -28.53 -26.52 44.46
CA LEU A 392 -28.80 -25.09 44.23
C LEU A 392 -27.75 -24.20 44.90
N GLU A 393 -27.32 -24.54 46.11
CA GLU A 393 -26.28 -23.80 46.83
C GLU A 393 -24.91 -23.97 46.17
N GLU A 394 -24.56 -25.18 45.74
CA GLU A 394 -23.32 -25.46 45.00
C GLU A 394 -23.31 -24.74 43.64
N SER A 395 -24.44 -24.75 42.92
CA SER A 395 -24.62 -24.00 41.67
C SER A 395 -24.45 -22.48 41.89
N ARG A 396 -25.04 -21.94 42.97
CA ARG A 396 -24.87 -20.53 43.36
C ARG A 396 -23.43 -20.19 43.74
N ARG A 397 -22.72 -21.10 44.43
CA ARG A 397 -21.30 -20.94 44.78
C ARG A 397 -20.44 -20.89 43.52
N LYS A 398 -20.61 -21.86 42.61
CA LYS A 398 -19.93 -21.88 41.31
C LYS A 398 -20.21 -20.63 40.47
N MET A 399 -21.45 -20.12 40.50
CA MET A 399 -21.79 -18.87 39.82
C MET A 399 -21.09 -17.66 40.43
N ARG A 400 -20.98 -17.58 41.77
CA ARG A 400 -20.24 -16.50 42.45
C ARG A 400 -18.74 -16.57 42.17
N GLU A 401 -18.16 -17.77 42.19
CA GLU A 401 -16.75 -18.00 41.86
C GLU A 401 -16.47 -17.61 40.40
N PHE A 402 -17.34 -18.01 39.47
CA PHE A 402 -17.24 -17.61 38.07
C PHE A 402 -17.34 -16.09 37.89
N GLN A 403 -18.29 -15.43 38.55
CA GLN A 403 -18.42 -13.97 38.51
C GLN A 403 -17.20 -13.25 39.14
N ALA A 404 -16.60 -13.81 40.20
CA ALA A 404 -15.40 -13.27 40.81
C ALA A 404 -14.19 -13.39 39.86
N GLN A 405 -13.98 -14.56 39.25
CA GLN A 405 -12.95 -14.78 38.25
C GLN A 405 -13.14 -13.89 37.03
N GLU A 406 -14.37 -13.68 36.57
CA GLU A 406 -14.65 -12.78 35.45
C GLU A 406 -14.31 -11.33 35.78
N LYS A 407 -14.62 -10.87 37.01
CA LYS A 407 -14.25 -9.52 37.48
C LYS A 407 -12.73 -9.34 37.58
N GLU A 408 -12.01 -10.33 38.08
CA GLU A 408 -10.54 -10.28 38.13
C GLU A 408 -9.93 -10.28 36.73
N ARG A 409 -10.43 -11.11 35.81
CA ARG A 409 -10.00 -11.09 34.41
C ARG A 409 -10.26 -9.74 33.75
N LYS A 410 -11.39 -9.08 34.04
CA LYS A 410 -11.70 -7.73 33.54
C LYS A 410 -10.73 -6.69 34.08
N ARG A 411 -10.44 -6.70 35.39
CA ARG A 411 -9.44 -5.79 35.99
C ARG A 411 -8.04 -6.01 35.42
N ALA A 412 -7.61 -7.26 35.31
CA ALA A 412 -6.32 -7.60 34.72
C ALA A 412 -6.24 -7.19 33.23
N ALA A 413 -7.34 -7.32 32.48
CA ALA A 413 -7.42 -6.85 31.10
C ALA A 413 -7.32 -5.31 31.01
N GLU A 414 -8.02 -4.58 31.87
CA GLU A 414 -7.94 -3.11 31.92
C GLU A 414 -6.55 -2.61 32.33
N GLU A 415 -5.89 -3.27 33.27
CA GLU A 415 -4.51 -2.95 33.65
C GLU A 415 -3.51 -3.27 32.53
N ALA A 416 -3.67 -4.40 31.86
CA ALA A 416 -2.86 -4.76 30.69
C ALA A 416 -3.04 -3.76 29.54
N GLU A 417 -4.27 -3.33 29.26
CA GLU A 417 -4.57 -2.32 28.24
C GLU A 417 -3.93 -0.96 28.59
N LYS A 418 -4.00 -0.52 29.86
CA LYS A 418 -3.34 0.71 30.33
C LYS A 418 -1.82 0.62 30.21
N ALA A 419 -1.23 -0.51 30.60
CA ALA A 419 0.21 -0.76 30.49
C ALA A 419 0.66 -0.76 29.01
N GLU A 420 -0.14 -1.36 28.13
CA GLU A 420 0.13 -1.35 26.69
C GLU A 420 0.04 0.07 26.11
N ARG A 421 -0.95 0.86 26.52
CA ARG A 421 -1.06 2.27 26.09
C ARG A 421 0.15 3.08 26.51
N LEU A 422 0.59 2.99 27.77
CA LEU A 422 1.78 3.69 28.26
C LEU A 422 3.04 3.25 27.51
N ARG A 423 3.17 1.95 27.20
CA ARG A 423 4.29 1.44 26.41
C ARG A 423 4.29 2.00 24.99
N ARG A 424 3.14 2.07 24.33
CA ARG A 424 2.99 2.67 22.99
C ARG A 424 3.32 4.16 23.01
N GLU A 425 2.84 4.90 24.00
CA GLU A 425 3.17 6.33 24.17
C GLU A 425 4.67 6.56 24.41
N ALA A 426 5.33 5.69 25.21
CA ALA A 426 6.76 5.78 25.45
C ALA A 426 7.58 5.42 24.19
N GLU A 427 7.17 4.40 23.44
CA GLU A 427 7.80 4.01 22.18
C GLU A 427 7.64 5.12 21.11
N GLU A 428 6.47 5.75 21.04
CA GLU A 428 6.23 6.87 20.14
C GLU A 428 7.07 8.10 20.50
N LYS A 429 7.19 8.44 21.79
CA LYS A 429 8.09 9.51 22.25
C LYS A 429 9.56 9.22 21.93
N ALA A 430 10.02 8.00 22.21
CA ALA A 430 11.39 7.59 21.89
C ALA A 430 11.66 7.64 20.37
N ARG A 431 10.67 7.28 19.56
CA ARG A 431 10.74 7.41 18.10
C ARG A 431 10.83 8.86 17.66
N GLN A 432 10.00 9.75 18.22
CA GLN A 432 10.02 11.19 17.92
C GLN A 432 11.37 11.83 18.31
N GLU A 433 11.91 11.50 19.48
CA GLU A 433 13.22 11.97 19.93
C GLU A 433 14.35 11.50 18.99
N LYS A 434 14.32 10.24 18.56
CA LYS A 434 15.28 9.69 17.61
C LYS A 434 15.17 10.37 16.23
N GLU A 435 13.95 10.55 15.72
CA GLU A 435 13.72 11.26 14.45
C GLU A 435 14.19 12.72 14.53
N GLU A 436 13.99 13.41 15.67
CA GLU A 436 14.49 14.76 15.88
C GLU A 436 16.03 14.82 15.97
N GLN A 437 16.66 13.89 16.68
CA GLN A 437 18.12 13.78 16.73
C GLN A 437 18.71 13.51 15.35
N GLU A 438 18.10 12.61 14.57
CA GLU A 438 18.54 12.32 13.22
C GLU A 438 18.35 13.52 12.29
N ARG A 439 17.24 14.26 12.40
CA ARG A 439 17.03 15.51 11.66
C ARG A 439 18.12 16.54 11.98
N LYS A 440 18.42 16.76 13.26
CA LYS A 440 19.50 17.69 13.69
C LYS A 440 20.86 17.24 13.15
N ALA A 441 21.16 15.94 13.20
CA ALA A 441 22.41 15.38 12.68
C ALA A 441 22.53 15.55 11.15
N ARG A 442 21.44 15.36 10.39
CA ARG A 442 21.40 15.61 8.95
C ARG A 442 21.62 17.09 8.62
N GLU A 443 20.98 18.00 9.36
CA GLU A 443 21.17 19.44 9.18
C GLU A 443 22.61 19.89 9.49
N THR A 444 23.23 19.37 10.55
CA THR A 444 24.64 19.68 10.86
C THR A 444 25.58 19.13 9.80
N ALA A 445 25.37 17.89 9.35
CA ALA A 445 26.18 17.27 8.30
C ALA A 445 26.05 18.03 6.96
N GLU A 446 24.85 18.51 6.61
CA GLU A 446 24.65 19.31 5.41
C GLU A 446 25.35 20.67 5.51
N ARG A 447 25.28 21.33 6.68
CA ARG A 447 26.01 22.58 6.94
C ARG A 447 27.51 22.39 6.83
N GLU A 448 28.05 21.32 7.40
CA GLU A 448 29.48 20.98 7.29
C GLU A 448 29.89 20.70 5.84
N ARG A 449 29.09 19.94 5.09
CA ARG A 449 29.34 19.68 3.66
C ARG A 449 29.36 20.99 2.86
N LYS A 450 28.35 21.85 3.03
CA LYS A 450 28.27 23.16 2.37
C LYS A 450 29.44 24.07 2.77
N ALA A 451 29.85 24.05 4.05
CA ALA A 451 31.00 24.81 4.52
C ALA A 451 32.32 24.30 3.92
N LYS A 452 32.48 22.97 3.77
CA LYS A 452 33.64 22.35 3.12
C LYS A 452 33.70 22.71 1.64
N GLU A 453 32.60 22.57 0.90
CA GLU A 453 32.50 22.97 -0.52
C GLU A 453 32.80 24.47 -0.69
N ALA A 454 32.28 25.33 0.19
CA ALA A 454 32.56 26.77 0.16
C ALA A 454 34.03 27.07 0.46
N ARG A 455 34.67 26.34 1.39
CA ARG A 455 36.09 26.47 1.70
C ARG A 455 36.96 26.04 0.52
N GLU A 456 36.69 24.87 -0.06
CA GLU A 456 37.40 24.37 -1.25
C GLU A 456 37.24 25.32 -2.43
N LYS A 457 36.05 25.87 -2.66
CA LYS A 457 35.82 26.89 -3.69
C LYS A 457 36.66 28.15 -3.45
N ARG A 458 36.71 28.66 -2.21
CA ARG A 458 37.54 29.83 -1.84
C ARG A 458 39.02 29.55 -2.03
N GLU A 459 39.50 28.39 -1.60
CA GLU A 459 40.91 27.99 -1.76
C GLU A 459 41.27 27.84 -3.25
N ARG A 460 40.38 27.26 -4.07
CA ARG A 460 40.56 27.19 -5.53
C ARG A 460 40.61 28.57 -6.18
N GLU A 461 39.71 29.47 -5.81
CA GLU A 461 39.69 30.85 -6.30
C GLU A 461 40.95 31.62 -5.89
N GLN A 462 41.44 31.46 -4.67
CA GLN A 462 42.68 32.06 -4.21
C GLN A 462 43.90 31.54 -4.99
N ARG A 463 43.97 30.22 -5.22
CA ARG A 463 45.03 29.61 -6.04
C ARG A 463 45.01 30.15 -7.46
N TRP A 464 43.83 30.25 -8.07
CA TRP A 464 43.68 30.82 -9.40
C TRP A 464 44.10 32.29 -9.46
N LYS A 465 43.69 33.11 -8.47
CA LYS A 465 44.12 34.53 -8.39
C LYS A 465 45.64 34.65 -8.28
N ALA A 466 46.26 33.85 -7.40
CA ALA A 466 47.72 33.83 -7.26
C ALA A 466 48.42 33.38 -8.54
N ALA A 467 47.91 32.35 -9.22
CA ALA A 467 48.45 31.88 -10.50
C ALA A 467 48.32 32.94 -11.60
N THR A 468 47.17 33.64 -11.66
CA THR A 468 46.91 34.73 -12.61
C THR A 468 47.90 35.88 -12.39
N GLN A 469 48.08 36.31 -11.13
CA GLN A 469 49.05 37.37 -10.78
C GLN A 469 50.49 36.97 -11.09
N ALA A 470 50.87 35.72 -10.81
CA ALA A 470 52.21 35.21 -11.13
C ALA A 470 52.46 35.16 -12.65
N GLU A 471 51.45 34.78 -13.42
CA GLU A 471 51.48 34.76 -14.89
C GLU A 471 51.62 36.18 -15.48
N GLU A 472 50.83 37.13 -14.97
CA GLU A 472 50.91 38.54 -15.35
C GLU A 472 52.27 39.15 -15.00
N ALA A 473 52.80 38.86 -13.80
CA ALA A 473 54.12 39.32 -13.39
C ALA A 473 55.24 38.72 -14.26
N ARG A 474 55.13 37.44 -14.65
CA ARG A 474 56.08 36.81 -15.57
C ARG A 474 56.06 37.50 -16.94
N CYS A 475 54.86 37.76 -17.49
CA CYS A 475 54.71 38.46 -18.76
C CYS A 475 55.24 39.90 -18.68
N ALA A 476 54.97 40.60 -17.56
CA ALA A 476 55.49 41.94 -17.30
C ALA A 476 57.02 41.98 -17.30
N THR A 477 57.64 41.06 -16.56
CA THR A 477 59.10 40.95 -16.47
C THR A 477 59.72 40.64 -17.84
N ARG A 478 59.11 39.72 -18.61
CA ARG A 478 59.55 39.39 -19.97
C ARG A 478 59.52 40.61 -20.88
N ASP A 479 58.41 41.36 -20.85
CA ASP A 479 58.20 42.50 -21.74
C ASP A 479 59.13 43.67 -21.34
N GLU A 480 59.30 43.94 -20.03
CA GLU A 480 60.19 44.98 -19.53
C GLU A 480 61.66 44.70 -19.85
N GLN A 481 62.13 43.45 -19.68
CA GLN A 481 63.51 43.06 -19.99
C GLN A 481 63.86 43.18 -21.48
N ARG A 482 62.90 42.91 -22.38
CA ARG A 482 63.14 42.89 -23.83
C ARG A 482 62.81 44.23 -24.50
N TRP A 483 61.76 44.91 -24.03
CA TRP A 483 61.17 46.06 -24.70
C TRP A 483 61.20 47.35 -23.87
N GLY A 484 61.58 47.30 -22.60
CA GLY A 484 61.66 48.49 -21.74
C GLY A 484 62.74 49.51 -22.12
N ALA A 485 63.66 49.15 -23.04
CA ALA A 485 64.73 50.03 -23.50
C ALA A 485 64.63 50.37 -25.01
N GLY A 486 64.68 51.65 -25.33
CA GLY A 486 64.70 52.21 -26.69
C GLY A 486 63.31 52.44 -27.29
N ALA A 487 63.26 53.11 -28.45
CA ALA A 487 61.99 53.47 -29.09
C ALA A 487 61.19 52.24 -29.55
N TRP A 488 59.87 52.27 -29.35
CA TRP A 488 58.95 51.27 -29.88
C TRP A 488 58.76 51.48 -31.38
N THR A 489 59.06 50.46 -32.20
CA THR A 489 58.98 50.54 -33.67
C THR A 489 58.17 49.37 -34.24
N PRO A 490 57.63 49.49 -35.46
CA PRO A 490 56.88 48.39 -36.08
C PRO A 490 57.70 47.10 -36.23
N ALA A 491 59.04 47.20 -36.37
CA ALA A 491 59.92 46.05 -36.43
C ALA A 491 59.97 45.30 -35.08
N ARG A 492 59.98 46.03 -33.97
CA ARG A 492 59.92 45.48 -32.62
C ARG A 492 58.56 44.86 -32.32
N ALA A 493 57.47 45.48 -32.77
CA ALA A 493 56.12 44.91 -32.65
C ALA A 493 56.00 43.56 -33.37
N LEU A 494 56.59 43.45 -34.56
CA LEU A 494 56.65 42.20 -35.31
C LEU A 494 57.53 41.12 -34.63
N GLU A 495 58.68 41.52 -34.09
CA GLU A 495 59.55 40.62 -33.34
C GLU A 495 58.86 40.09 -32.08
N ARG A 496 58.16 40.95 -31.33
CA ARG A 496 57.32 40.57 -30.19
C ARG A 496 56.27 39.54 -30.58
N LEU A 497 55.51 39.80 -31.65
CA LEU A 497 54.46 38.90 -32.11
C LEU A 497 55.01 37.50 -32.37
N ARG A 498 56.12 37.39 -33.11
CA ARG A 498 56.77 36.09 -33.42
C ARG A 498 57.17 35.32 -32.17
N LEU A 499 57.79 36.01 -31.21
CA LEU A 499 58.26 35.43 -29.96
C LEU A 499 57.10 34.91 -29.10
N GLN A 500 56.06 35.73 -28.96
CA GLN A 500 54.88 35.37 -28.18
C GLN A 500 54.06 34.27 -28.84
N MET A 501 53.98 34.21 -30.18
CA MET A 501 53.32 33.12 -30.90
C MET A 501 53.95 31.76 -30.60
N ASP A 502 55.28 31.68 -30.52
CA ASP A 502 55.99 30.45 -30.17
C ASP A 502 55.74 30.04 -28.71
N GLU A 503 55.72 31.00 -27.79
CA GLU A 503 55.41 30.77 -26.39
C GLU A 503 53.96 30.29 -26.21
N PHE A 504 53.02 30.96 -26.89
CA PHE A 504 51.59 30.69 -26.82
C PHE A 504 51.19 29.31 -27.38
N ASP A 505 51.82 28.87 -28.47
CA ASP A 505 51.59 27.53 -29.01
C ASP A 505 52.18 26.42 -28.10
N ARG A 506 53.24 26.71 -27.32
CA ARG A 506 53.88 25.74 -26.42
C ARG A 506 53.16 25.55 -25.09
N ILE A 507 52.50 26.58 -24.56
CA ILE A 507 51.89 26.56 -23.23
C ILE A 507 50.63 25.69 -23.22
N LYS A 508 50.51 24.83 -22.19
CA LYS A 508 49.26 24.10 -21.90
C LYS A 508 48.52 24.85 -20.79
N PHE A 509 47.55 25.65 -21.18
CA PHE A 509 46.75 26.44 -20.23
C PHE A 509 46.02 25.53 -19.24
N SER A 510 46.10 25.88 -17.95
CA SER A 510 45.48 25.14 -16.85
C SER A 510 45.15 26.09 -15.70
N GLU A 511 44.52 25.62 -14.62
CA GLU A 511 44.27 26.45 -13.43
C GLU A 511 45.55 26.96 -12.76
N ALA A 512 46.66 26.26 -12.93
CA ALA A 512 47.98 26.67 -12.41
C ALA A 512 48.72 27.62 -13.36
N GLN A 513 48.31 27.68 -14.63
CA GLN A 513 48.87 28.58 -15.64
C GLN A 513 47.72 29.10 -16.52
N PRO A 514 46.91 30.05 -15.99
CA PRO A 514 45.70 30.51 -16.65
C PRO A 514 46.01 31.42 -17.84
N LEU A 515 45.08 31.51 -18.79
CA LEU A 515 45.15 32.48 -19.87
C LEU A 515 45.00 33.91 -19.31
N THR A 516 45.99 34.75 -19.55
CA THR A 516 45.95 36.19 -19.20
C THR A 516 45.93 37.05 -20.47
N PHE A 517 45.64 38.34 -20.34
CA PHE A 517 45.64 39.23 -21.50
C PHE A 517 47.04 39.35 -22.13
N ARG A 518 48.10 39.37 -21.33
CA ARG A 518 49.49 39.65 -21.75
C ARG A 518 50.23 38.47 -22.39
N ILE A 519 49.73 37.25 -22.21
CA ILE A 519 50.28 36.05 -22.86
C ILE A 519 49.77 35.92 -24.30
N ILE A 520 48.63 36.55 -24.64
CA ILE A 520 48.05 36.47 -25.97
C ILE A 520 48.87 37.35 -26.94
N PRO A 521 49.32 36.79 -28.07
CA PRO A 521 50.11 37.50 -29.07
C PRO A 521 49.24 38.43 -29.94
N TRP A 522 48.81 39.56 -29.36
CA TRP A 522 47.98 40.55 -30.06
C TRP A 522 48.75 41.22 -31.21
N PRO A 523 48.26 41.16 -32.47
CA PRO A 523 48.93 41.74 -33.62
C PRO A 523 48.60 43.23 -33.76
N VAL A 524 49.11 44.06 -32.84
CA VAL A 524 48.89 45.51 -32.79
C VAL A 524 50.22 46.26 -32.66
N LEU A 525 50.23 47.54 -33.05
CA LEU A 525 51.43 48.40 -33.01
C LEU A 525 51.61 49.13 -31.68
N THR A 526 50.66 49.03 -30.74
CA THR A 526 50.74 49.64 -29.41
C THR A 526 51.86 49.04 -28.57
N ASP A 527 52.49 49.85 -27.74
CA ASP A 527 53.54 49.41 -26.82
C ASP A 527 52.97 48.34 -25.85
N PRO A 528 53.66 47.21 -25.63
CA PRO A 528 53.21 46.18 -24.69
C PRO A 528 52.98 46.65 -23.25
N LEU A 529 53.60 47.76 -22.83
CA LEU A 529 53.42 48.32 -21.49
C LEU A 529 52.14 49.17 -21.38
N ASP A 530 51.68 49.74 -22.49
CA ASP A 530 50.47 50.59 -22.57
C ASP A 530 49.29 49.88 -23.26
N LEU A 531 49.44 48.58 -23.56
CA LEU A 531 48.45 47.81 -24.29
C LEU A 531 47.31 47.37 -23.37
N ASP A 532 46.10 47.85 -23.66
CA ASP A 532 44.84 47.44 -23.04
C ASP A 532 43.89 46.76 -24.02
N VAL A 533 42.84 46.11 -23.51
CA VAL A 533 41.91 45.33 -24.34
C VAL A 533 41.14 46.19 -25.34
N GLU A 534 40.83 47.44 -24.98
CA GLU A 534 40.09 48.37 -25.84
C GLU A 534 40.87 48.76 -27.11
N GLN A 535 42.20 48.59 -27.09
CA GLN A 535 43.08 48.86 -28.23
C GLN A 535 43.13 47.68 -29.22
N ILE A 536 42.41 46.59 -28.94
CA ILE A 536 42.27 45.44 -29.85
C ILE A 536 41.01 45.65 -30.70
N ASP A 537 41.14 46.49 -31.72
CA ASP A 537 40.11 46.69 -32.72
C ASP A 537 40.56 46.21 -34.11
N TRP A 538 39.64 46.29 -35.07
CA TRP A 538 39.91 45.86 -36.45
C TRP A 538 41.03 46.69 -37.10
N ASP A 539 41.01 48.01 -36.90
CA ASP A 539 41.92 48.95 -37.57
C ASP A 539 43.35 48.80 -37.08
N ALA A 540 43.54 48.56 -35.78
CA ALA A 540 44.84 48.29 -35.18
C ALA A 540 45.48 47.02 -35.76
N VAL A 541 44.69 45.97 -35.98
CA VAL A 541 45.15 44.71 -36.58
C VAL A 541 45.50 44.92 -38.06
N GLU A 542 44.64 45.61 -38.82
CA GLU A 542 44.89 45.87 -40.23
C GLU A 542 46.14 46.75 -40.43
N THR A 543 46.27 47.80 -39.63
CA THR A 543 47.43 48.70 -39.63
C THR A 543 48.72 47.96 -39.30
N PHE A 544 48.70 47.05 -38.32
CA PHE A 544 49.84 46.19 -38.00
C PHE A 544 50.27 45.37 -39.22
N PHE A 545 49.35 44.68 -39.88
CA PHE A 545 49.67 43.83 -41.03
C PHE A 545 50.05 44.62 -42.28
N ALA A 546 49.51 45.82 -42.47
CA ALA A 546 49.95 46.73 -43.52
C ALA A 546 51.42 47.14 -43.32
N ARG A 547 51.81 47.43 -42.07
CA ARG A 547 53.20 47.80 -41.74
C ARG A 547 54.15 46.61 -41.81
N ALA A 548 53.71 45.43 -41.36
CA ALA A 548 54.47 44.18 -41.47
C ALA A 548 54.72 43.81 -42.95
N LYS A 549 53.71 44.01 -43.82
CA LYS A 549 53.86 43.78 -45.27
C LYS A 549 54.92 44.71 -45.89
N ALA A 550 54.92 45.98 -45.49
CA ALA A 550 55.92 46.95 -45.97
C ALA A 550 57.34 46.59 -45.51
N GLN A 551 57.50 46.01 -44.31
CA GLN A 551 58.80 45.57 -43.80
C GLN A 551 59.28 44.26 -44.44
N MET A 552 58.38 43.41 -44.93
CA MET A 552 58.69 42.16 -45.62
C MET A 552 58.48 42.25 -47.13
N ALA A 553 58.63 43.45 -47.70
CA ALA A 553 58.41 43.68 -49.14
C ALA A 553 59.28 42.74 -50.01
N ASP A 554 60.48 42.42 -49.53
CA ASP A 554 61.43 41.52 -50.20
C ASP A 554 61.11 40.02 -50.01
N ASN A 555 60.23 39.65 -49.08
CA ASN A 555 59.91 38.27 -48.74
C ASN A 555 58.40 38.03 -48.53
N VAL A 556 57.65 38.05 -49.63
CA VAL A 556 56.18 37.85 -49.64
C VAL A 556 55.78 36.47 -49.09
N ALA A 557 56.63 35.45 -49.24
CA ALA A 557 56.37 34.11 -48.72
C ALA A 557 56.36 34.08 -47.18
N GLU A 558 57.29 34.79 -46.54
CA GLU A 558 57.35 34.93 -45.08
C GLU A 558 56.14 35.69 -44.52
N TYR A 559 55.69 36.73 -45.22
CA TYR A 559 54.48 37.47 -44.87
C TYR A 559 53.22 36.57 -44.93
N ASN A 560 53.06 35.80 -46.01
CA ASN A 560 51.92 34.89 -46.15
C ASN A 560 51.91 33.79 -45.07
N SER A 561 53.09 33.26 -44.73
CA SER A 561 53.24 32.28 -43.64
C SER A 561 52.85 32.87 -42.28
N LEU A 562 53.24 34.12 -42.00
CA LEU A 562 52.85 34.84 -40.79
C LEU A 562 51.33 35.02 -40.71
N VAL A 563 50.70 35.50 -41.77
CA VAL A 563 49.24 35.70 -41.87
C VAL A 563 48.49 34.39 -41.62
N GLU A 564 48.91 33.29 -42.25
CA GLU A 564 48.31 31.98 -42.07
C GLU A 564 48.47 31.44 -40.64
N ARG A 565 49.63 31.66 -40.02
CA ARG A 565 49.88 31.24 -38.65
C ARG A 565 49.01 32.02 -37.65
N VAL A 566 48.91 33.35 -37.81
CA VAL A 566 48.09 34.20 -36.93
C VAL A 566 46.61 33.91 -37.10
N HIS A 567 46.12 33.78 -38.34
CA HIS A 567 44.72 33.42 -38.62
C HIS A 567 44.31 32.09 -37.96
N ARG A 568 45.14 31.05 -38.08
CA ARG A 568 44.91 29.75 -37.44
C ARG A 568 44.98 29.83 -35.91
N MET A 569 45.85 30.67 -35.37
CA MET A 569 46.04 30.82 -33.93
C MET A 569 44.85 31.48 -33.25
N PHE A 570 44.27 32.52 -33.87
CA PHE A 570 43.08 33.22 -33.38
C PHE A 570 41.75 32.58 -33.82
N HIS A 571 41.78 31.47 -34.55
CA HIS A 571 40.57 30.78 -34.97
C HIS A 571 39.73 30.34 -33.75
N PRO A 572 38.42 30.68 -33.68
CA PRO A 572 37.59 30.39 -32.51
C PRO A 572 37.58 28.90 -32.13
N ASP A 573 37.54 28.02 -33.12
CA ASP A 573 37.56 26.57 -32.86
C ASP A 573 38.87 26.08 -32.25
N LYS A 574 40.02 26.71 -32.56
CA LYS A 574 41.31 26.35 -31.94
C LYS A 574 41.33 26.75 -30.46
N TRP A 575 40.71 27.88 -30.12
CA TRP A 575 40.57 28.35 -28.73
C TRP A 575 39.64 27.45 -27.92
N LYS A 576 38.52 27.05 -28.52
CA LYS A 576 37.58 26.08 -27.93
C LYS A 576 38.23 24.71 -27.75
N ALA A 577 38.90 24.19 -28.77
CA ALA A 577 39.56 22.87 -28.72
C ALA A 577 40.68 22.79 -27.68
N ARG A 578 41.42 23.90 -27.45
CA ARG A 578 42.43 23.99 -26.39
C ARG A 578 41.87 24.32 -25.01
N GLY A 579 40.57 24.58 -24.89
CA GLY A 579 39.93 24.95 -23.62
C GLY A 579 40.51 26.21 -22.96
N MET A 580 41.09 27.13 -23.73
CA MET A 580 41.90 28.23 -23.16
C MET A 580 41.03 29.17 -22.31
N LEU A 581 39.82 29.48 -22.79
CA LEU A 581 38.84 30.32 -22.07
C LEU A 581 38.23 29.64 -20.84
N LEU A 582 38.39 28.31 -20.68
CA LEU A 582 37.94 27.58 -19.47
C LEU A 582 38.89 27.79 -18.29
N THR A 583 40.10 28.28 -18.54
CA THR A 583 41.10 28.55 -17.50
C THR A 583 40.93 29.93 -16.84
N VAL A 584 40.04 30.76 -17.37
CA VAL A 584 39.71 32.09 -16.85
C VAL A 584 38.47 31.96 -15.97
N MET A 585 38.61 32.13 -14.65
CA MET A 585 37.48 32.04 -13.71
C MET A 585 36.61 33.29 -13.68
N ASN A 586 37.13 34.45 -14.11
CA ASN A 586 36.36 35.69 -14.20
C ASN A 586 35.58 35.72 -15.52
N GLU A 587 34.25 35.60 -15.43
CA GLU A 587 33.35 35.58 -16.60
C GLU A 587 33.45 36.89 -17.42
N GLY A 588 33.57 38.05 -16.77
CA GLY A 588 33.68 39.33 -17.49
C GLY A 588 35.00 39.43 -18.28
N LEU A 589 36.12 39.00 -17.69
CA LEU A 589 37.40 38.98 -18.40
C LEU A 589 37.38 37.98 -19.56
N LYS A 590 36.74 36.82 -19.36
CA LYS A 590 36.60 35.78 -20.38
C LYS A 590 35.85 36.32 -21.61
N ASP A 591 34.73 37.00 -21.40
CA ASP A 591 33.91 37.57 -22.49
C ASP A 591 34.68 38.64 -23.26
N VAL A 592 35.43 39.49 -22.53
CA VAL A 592 36.30 40.52 -23.11
C VAL A 592 37.41 39.91 -23.96
N LEU A 593 38.09 38.87 -23.48
CA LEU A 593 39.15 38.16 -24.22
C LEU A 593 38.60 37.41 -25.44
N GLU A 594 37.42 36.79 -25.33
CA GLU A 594 36.76 36.12 -26.44
C GLU A 594 36.36 37.11 -27.53
N THR A 595 35.82 38.27 -27.14
CA THR A 595 35.45 39.34 -28.07
C THR A 595 36.67 39.87 -28.81
N ALA A 596 37.74 40.23 -28.09
CA ALA A 596 38.99 40.71 -28.69
C ALA A 596 39.63 39.65 -29.61
N GLY A 597 39.64 38.38 -29.20
CA GLY A 597 40.13 37.27 -30.03
C GLY A 597 39.32 37.10 -31.32
N ASN A 598 38.00 37.23 -31.24
CA ASN A 598 37.10 37.17 -32.40
C ASN A 598 37.33 38.35 -33.36
N VAL A 599 37.55 39.56 -32.85
CA VAL A 599 37.88 40.74 -33.67
C VAL A 599 39.15 40.47 -34.49
N VAL A 600 40.21 39.97 -33.85
CA VAL A 600 41.45 39.60 -34.55
C VAL A 600 41.18 38.51 -35.60
N ALA A 601 40.43 37.47 -35.26
CA ALA A 601 40.11 36.39 -36.20
C ALA A 601 39.36 36.89 -37.45
N GLN A 602 38.39 37.79 -37.24
CA GLN A 602 37.62 38.39 -38.32
C GLN A 602 38.48 39.32 -39.18
N ALA A 603 39.30 40.18 -38.58
CA ALA A 603 40.24 41.06 -39.29
C ALA A 603 41.29 40.27 -40.09
N MET A 604 41.69 39.11 -39.59
CA MET A 604 42.64 38.22 -40.28
C MET A 604 42.04 37.49 -41.48
N THR A 605 40.73 37.23 -41.48
CA THR A 605 40.05 36.46 -42.54
C THR A 605 40.26 37.03 -43.96
N PRO A 606 40.06 38.33 -44.23
CA PRO A 606 40.30 38.91 -45.55
C PRO A 606 41.78 38.91 -45.94
N LEU A 607 42.70 39.13 -45.00
CA LEU A 607 44.14 39.08 -45.24
C LEU A 607 44.59 37.66 -45.61
N TRP A 608 44.06 36.65 -44.91
CA TRP A 608 44.34 35.25 -45.19
C TRP A 608 43.77 34.82 -46.56
N ARG A 609 42.54 35.20 -46.90
CA ARG A 609 41.94 34.93 -48.23
C ARG A 609 42.81 35.50 -49.36
N LYS A 610 43.26 36.75 -49.22
CA LYS A 610 44.20 37.39 -50.17
C LYS A 610 45.53 36.63 -50.26
N SER A 611 46.07 36.16 -49.13
CA SER A 611 47.33 35.39 -49.12
C SER A 611 47.24 34.03 -49.83
N LYS A 612 46.03 33.45 -49.91
CA LYS A 612 45.75 32.18 -50.60
C LYS A 612 45.27 32.37 -52.06
N GLY A 613 45.19 33.62 -52.55
CA GLY A 613 44.75 33.91 -53.91
C GLY A 613 43.23 33.85 -54.13
N TYR A 614 42.43 33.84 -53.07
CA TYR A 614 40.98 34.02 -53.16
C TYR A 614 40.67 35.50 -53.35
N SER A 615 39.99 35.86 -54.45
CA SER A 615 39.54 37.23 -54.74
C SER A 615 38.33 37.62 -53.91
#